data_AF-A0A2V7YAG1-F1
#
_entry.id   AF-A0A2V7YAG1-F1
#
_cell.length_a   1.000
_cell.length_b   1.000
_cell.length_c   1.000
_cell.angle_alpha   90.00
_cell.angle_beta   90.00
_cell.angle_gamma   90.00
#
_symmetry.space_group_name_H-M   'P 1'
#
loop_
_entity.id
_entity.type
_entity.pdbx_description
1 polymer ?
#
loop_
_entity_poly.entity_id
_entity_poly.type
_entity_poly.pdbx_seq_one_letter_code
_entity_poly.pdbx_strand_id
1 'polypeptide(L)'
;MPIRRRGPPNSSAGPSCGTSTSSTTWTSNGGLRANASRRDCVPLRVDAVEIRLLRLEEVISELTRLAGIDPDRLRANRSEMWAVERGLQLGAEILLDIGNHILVAEYGVSSREYGDIFRRLAERKVISQSLAERLDGLAGFRNILVHDYLDLDKERVLENLRRAPKDFSELAREIRDWLGTSRAQT
;
A
#
# COMPACT_ATOMS: atom_id res chain seq x y z
N MET A 1 -46.91 3.73 -36.49
CA MET A 1 -48.11 4.21 -35.79
C MET A 1 -47.72 4.83 -34.45
N PRO A 2 -48.14 6.07 -34.13
CA PRO A 2 -47.75 6.78 -32.90
C PRO A 2 -48.91 6.89 -31.89
N ILE A 3 -48.69 6.66 -30.58
CA ILE A 3 -49.62 7.12 -29.53
C ILE A 3 -48.88 7.60 -28.27
N ARG A 4 -48.83 8.93 -28.16
CA ARG A 4 -49.01 9.85 -27.00
C ARG A 4 -48.31 9.65 -25.64
N ARG A 5 -47.63 10.75 -25.28
CA ARG A 5 -47.25 11.28 -23.96
C ARG A 5 -48.41 11.40 -22.96
N ARG A 6 -48.08 11.37 -21.65
CA ARG A 6 -48.54 12.32 -20.60
C ARG A 6 -47.56 12.31 -19.41
N GLY A 7 -47.31 13.51 -18.86
CA GLY A 7 -46.26 13.83 -17.88
C GLY A 7 -46.73 13.78 -16.41
N PRO A 8 -45.92 14.35 -15.48
CA PRO A 8 -46.11 14.19 -14.03
C PRO A 8 -46.98 15.31 -13.44
N PRO A 9 -47.64 15.11 -12.28
CA PRO A 9 -48.18 16.20 -11.49
C PRO A 9 -47.18 16.72 -10.45
N ASN A 10 -47.40 17.98 -10.10
CA ASN A 10 -46.53 18.94 -9.45
C ASN A 10 -46.87 19.12 -7.95
N SER A 11 -45.88 19.62 -7.19
CA SER A 11 -45.94 20.59 -6.08
C SER A 11 -46.87 20.45 -4.85
N SER A 12 -46.27 20.56 -3.66
CA SER A 12 -46.49 21.60 -2.62
C SER A 12 -45.60 21.25 -1.40
N ALA A 13 -44.64 22.05 -0.92
CA ALA A 13 -44.66 23.41 -0.41
C ALA A 13 -45.57 23.59 0.81
N GLY A 14 -44.96 23.57 2.01
CA GLY A 14 -45.55 24.02 3.27
C GLY A 14 -44.44 24.44 4.24
N PRO A 15 -44.39 25.70 4.69
CA PRO A 15 -43.51 26.14 5.76
C PRO A 15 -44.28 26.19 7.09
N SER A 16 -43.62 25.82 8.19
CA SER A 16 -44.08 26.26 9.52
C SER A 16 -42.89 26.49 10.44
N CYS A 17 -42.58 27.78 10.63
CA CYS A 17 -41.85 28.30 11.77
C CYS A 17 -42.56 27.89 13.08
N GLY A 18 -41.79 27.34 14.01
CA GLY A 18 -42.14 27.27 15.43
C GLY A 18 -41.01 27.92 16.22
N THR A 19 -41.20 29.18 16.60
CA THR A 19 -40.40 29.88 17.62
C THR A 19 -40.75 29.34 18.99
N SER A 20 -39.75 28.91 19.75
CA SER A 20 -39.80 28.99 21.21
C SER A 20 -38.40 29.32 21.75
N THR A 21 -38.30 30.58 22.16
CA THR A 21 -37.27 31.19 22.97
C THR A 21 -37.10 30.40 24.27
N SER A 22 -35.86 30.01 24.58
CA SER A 22 -35.40 29.87 25.97
C SER A 22 -33.94 30.24 26.02
N SER A 23 -33.73 31.47 26.47
CA SER A 23 -32.45 32.04 26.87
C SER A 23 -31.85 31.22 28.00
N THR A 24 -30.66 30.70 27.80
CA THR A 24 -29.79 30.29 28.90
C THR A 24 -28.39 30.82 28.60
N THR A 25 -28.13 32.01 29.15
CA THR A 25 -26.79 32.58 29.29
C THR A 25 -25.98 31.68 30.22
N TRP A 26 -24.89 31.12 29.71
CA TRP A 26 -23.82 30.55 30.53
C TRP A 26 -22.52 31.30 30.26
N THR A 27 -21.91 31.67 31.38
CA THR A 27 -20.75 32.55 31.53
C THR A 27 -19.47 31.95 30.98
N SER A 28 -18.65 32.82 30.39
CA SER A 28 -17.28 32.59 29.96
C SER A 28 -16.35 32.22 31.13
N ASN A 29 -15.74 31.03 31.07
CA ASN A 29 -14.33 30.83 31.37
C ASN A 29 -13.93 29.37 31.14
N GLY A 30 -12.95 29.16 30.26
CA GLY A 30 -12.38 27.83 30.03
C GLY A 30 -11.61 27.82 28.72
N GLY A 31 -10.30 28.06 28.81
CA GLY A 31 -9.40 28.10 27.68
C GLY A 31 -9.55 26.88 26.77
N LEU A 32 -9.72 27.14 25.48
CA LEU A 32 -9.50 26.18 24.40
C LEU A 32 -8.01 25.82 24.37
N ARG A 33 -7.58 24.95 25.30
CA ARG A 33 -6.43 24.09 25.02
C ARG A 33 -6.91 23.10 23.99
N ALA A 34 -6.42 23.27 22.77
CA ALA A 34 -6.52 22.30 21.71
C ALA A 34 -6.07 20.94 22.25
N ASN A 35 -7.02 20.10 22.64
CA ASN A 35 -6.75 18.71 22.89
C ASN A 35 -6.68 18.07 21.52
N ALA A 36 -5.49 18.15 20.90
CA ALA A 36 -5.13 17.24 19.83
C ALA A 36 -5.28 15.85 20.42
N SER A 37 -6.43 15.23 20.18
CA SER A 37 -6.66 13.81 20.42
C SER A 37 -5.43 13.10 19.89
N ARG A 38 -4.68 12.49 20.80
CA ARG A 38 -3.67 11.49 20.49
C ARG A 38 -4.44 10.41 19.74
N ARG A 39 -4.48 10.49 18.40
CA ARG A 39 -4.93 9.38 17.59
C ARG A 39 -4.07 8.21 18.01
N ASP A 40 -4.69 7.08 18.30
CA ASP A 40 -4.00 5.84 18.66
C ASP A 40 -2.90 5.58 17.62
N CYS A 41 -1.66 5.90 17.97
CA CYS A 41 -0.53 5.72 17.09
C CYS A 41 -0.22 4.23 17.12
N VAL A 42 -0.32 3.56 15.97
CA VAL A 42 0.07 2.15 15.87
C VAL A 42 1.57 2.08 16.15
N PRO A 43 2.04 1.42 17.23
CA PRO A 43 3.46 1.39 17.53
C PRO A 43 4.22 0.59 16.46
N LEU A 44 5.47 0.97 16.19
CA LEU A 44 6.32 0.22 15.28
C LEU A 44 6.62 -1.16 15.87
N ARG A 45 5.95 -2.18 15.34
CA ARG A 45 6.20 -3.58 15.65
C ARG A 45 7.42 -4.09 14.88
N VAL A 46 8.61 -3.87 15.42
CA VAL A 46 9.88 -4.28 14.81
C VAL A 46 9.92 -5.78 14.53
N ASP A 47 9.51 -6.62 15.49
CA ASP A 47 9.43 -8.09 15.30
C ASP A 47 8.56 -8.47 14.09
N ALA A 48 7.47 -7.74 13.87
CA ALA A 48 6.56 -7.99 12.76
C ALA A 48 7.17 -7.60 11.40
N VAL A 49 8.08 -6.61 11.38
CA VAL A 49 8.87 -6.25 10.20
C VAL A 49 9.94 -7.31 9.96
N GLU A 50 10.67 -7.73 11.01
CA GLU A 50 11.71 -8.76 10.90
C GLU A 50 11.16 -10.10 10.40
N ILE A 51 10.01 -10.56 10.91
CA ILE A 51 9.34 -11.77 10.43
C ILE A 51 8.97 -11.66 8.93
N ARG A 52 8.51 -10.48 8.50
CA ARG A 52 8.20 -10.23 7.07
C ARG A 52 9.46 -10.25 6.21
N LEU A 53 10.56 -9.69 6.70
CA LEU A 53 11.85 -9.72 6.00
C LEU A 53 12.39 -11.15 5.86
N LEU A 54 12.25 -11.99 6.88
CA LEU A 54 12.61 -13.41 6.78
C LEU A 54 11.77 -14.12 5.70
N ARG A 55 10.45 -13.87 5.68
CA ARG A 55 9.58 -14.42 4.64
C ARG A 55 9.94 -13.90 3.25
N LEU A 56 10.37 -12.64 3.15
CA LEU A 56 10.83 -12.05 1.89
C LEU A 56 12.10 -12.73 1.37
N GLU A 57 13.03 -13.10 2.25
CA GLU A 57 14.25 -13.82 1.87
C GLU A 57 13.96 -15.19 1.25
N GLU A 58 12.98 -15.91 1.78
CA GLU A 58 12.51 -17.17 1.19
C GLU A 58 11.94 -16.95 -0.23
N VAL A 59 11.18 -15.87 -0.41
CA VAL A 59 10.63 -15.49 -1.72
C VAL A 59 11.75 -15.10 -2.69
N ILE A 60 12.72 -14.30 -2.25
CA ILE A 60 13.87 -13.89 -3.05
C ILE A 60 14.66 -15.11 -3.52
N SER A 61 14.93 -16.06 -2.61
CA SER A 61 15.65 -17.30 -2.93
C SER A 61 14.95 -18.08 -4.04
N GLU A 62 13.64 -18.27 -3.92
CA GLU A 62 12.87 -19.02 -4.91
C GLU A 62 12.76 -18.28 -6.25
N LEU A 63 12.52 -16.97 -6.24
CA LEU A 63 12.51 -16.16 -7.46
C LEU A 63 13.89 -16.13 -8.13
N THR A 64 14.98 -16.10 -7.37
CA THR A 64 16.34 -16.17 -7.91
C THR A 64 16.59 -17.52 -8.60
N ARG A 65 16.16 -18.63 -7.98
CA ARG A 65 16.24 -19.96 -8.57
C ARG A 65 15.48 -20.04 -9.89
N LEU A 66 14.24 -19.52 -9.91
CA LEU A 66 13.38 -19.51 -11.10
C LEU A 66 13.93 -18.58 -12.19
N ALA A 67 14.51 -17.44 -11.83
CA ALA A 67 15.14 -16.51 -12.77
C ALA A 67 16.37 -17.10 -13.49
N GLY A 68 17.01 -18.12 -12.90
CA GLY A 68 18.11 -18.86 -13.50
C GLY A 68 17.68 -19.92 -14.52
N ILE A 69 16.38 -20.20 -14.66
CA ILE A 69 15.84 -21.12 -15.66
C ILE A 69 15.77 -20.42 -17.02
N ASP A 70 16.05 -21.16 -18.09
CA ASP A 70 15.84 -20.69 -19.45
C ASP A 70 14.39 -20.16 -19.65
N PRO A 71 14.19 -18.95 -20.19
CA PRO A 71 12.86 -18.36 -20.32
C PRO A 71 11.87 -19.18 -21.15
N ASP A 72 12.33 -19.88 -22.19
CA ASP A 72 11.44 -20.66 -23.05
C ASP A 72 11.00 -21.94 -22.36
N ARG A 73 11.93 -22.59 -21.63
CA ARG A 73 11.61 -23.72 -20.75
C ARG A 73 10.65 -23.33 -19.63
N LEU A 74 10.88 -22.17 -19.02
CA LEU A 74 10.04 -21.65 -17.95
C LEU A 74 8.62 -21.40 -18.44
N ARG A 75 8.45 -20.77 -19.62
CA ARG A 75 7.13 -20.56 -20.26
C ARG A 75 6.39 -21.86 -20.56
N ALA A 76 7.11 -22.91 -20.95
CA ALA A 76 6.53 -24.21 -21.25
C ALA A 76 6.06 -24.96 -19.99
N ASN A 77 6.58 -24.61 -18.81
CA ASN A 77 6.23 -25.25 -17.54
C ASN A 77 5.20 -24.42 -16.76
N ARG A 78 3.95 -24.90 -16.75
CA ARG A 78 2.84 -24.23 -16.07
C ARG A 78 3.09 -24.06 -14.56
N SER A 79 3.62 -25.07 -13.90
CA SER A 79 3.84 -25.05 -12.46
C SER A 79 4.90 -24.04 -12.06
N GLU A 80 5.97 -23.93 -12.85
CA GLU A 80 7.02 -22.93 -12.60
C GLU A 80 6.53 -21.51 -12.87
N MET A 81 5.73 -21.28 -13.92
CA MET A 81 5.11 -19.97 -14.16
C MET A 81 4.20 -19.56 -13.01
N TRP A 82 3.37 -20.47 -12.48
CA TRP A 82 2.55 -20.18 -11.31
C TRP A 82 3.38 -19.88 -10.05
N ALA A 83 4.52 -20.56 -9.89
CA ALA A 83 5.45 -20.27 -8.80
C ALA A 83 6.05 -18.86 -8.94
N VAL A 84 6.40 -18.44 -10.17
CA VAL A 84 6.88 -17.08 -10.45
C VAL A 84 5.81 -16.03 -10.13
N GLU A 85 4.60 -16.19 -10.68
CA GLU A 85 3.47 -15.26 -10.47
C GLU A 85 3.18 -15.10 -8.97
N ARG A 86 3.11 -16.22 -8.24
CA ARG A 86 2.88 -16.20 -6.79
C ARG A 86 4.04 -15.60 -6.02
N GLY A 87 5.28 -15.90 -6.39
CA GLY A 87 6.46 -15.34 -5.73
C GLY A 87 6.53 -13.82 -5.90
N LEU A 88 6.27 -13.32 -7.11
CA LEU A 88 6.22 -11.88 -7.40
C LEU A 88 5.09 -11.20 -6.64
N GLN A 89 3.89 -11.78 -6.63
CA GLN A 89 2.76 -11.26 -5.86
C GLN A 89 3.09 -11.19 -4.36
N LEU A 90 3.64 -12.28 -3.79
CA LEU A 90 3.94 -12.37 -2.37
C LEU A 90 5.06 -11.40 -1.97
N GLY A 91 6.11 -11.27 -2.77
CA GLY A 91 7.17 -10.30 -2.53
C GLY A 91 6.65 -8.86 -2.58
N ALA A 92 5.84 -8.53 -3.58
CA ALA A 92 5.21 -7.22 -3.68
C ALA A 92 4.33 -6.90 -2.46
N GLU A 93 3.51 -7.85 -2.01
CA GLU A 93 2.66 -7.68 -0.82
C GLU A 93 3.49 -7.40 0.44
N ILE A 94 4.55 -8.19 0.66
CA ILE A 94 5.42 -8.03 1.82
C ILE A 94 6.07 -6.65 1.83
N LEU A 95 6.58 -6.18 0.69
CA LEU A 95 7.19 -4.86 0.56
C LEU A 95 6.20 -3.74 0.89
N LEU A 96 4.98 -3.82 0.34
CA LEU A 96 3.92 -2.84 0.58
C LEU A 96 3.48 -2.82 2.05
N ASP A 97 3.34 -4.00 2.67
CA ASP A 97 2.99 -4.15 4.08
C ASP A 97 4.05 -3.53 5.00
N ILE A 98 5.34 -3.85 4.76
CA ILE A 98 6.45 -3.29 5.52
C ILE A 98 6.45 -1.77 5.40
N GLY A 99 6.37 -1.27 4.16
CA GLY A 99 6.44 0.16 3.90
C GLY A 99 5.27 0.92 4.52
N ASN A 100 4.04 0.41 4.38
CA ASN A 100 2.86 1.03 4.98
C ASN A 100 2.94 1.00 6.52
N HIS A 101 3.37 -0.12 7.12
CA HIS A 101 3.52 -0.22 8.57
C HIS A 101 4.52 0.80 9.11
N ILE A 102 5.67 0.96 8.45
CA ILE A 102 6.67 1.99 8.83
C ILE A 102 6.09 3.40 8.69
N LEU A 103 5.40 3.70 7.57
CA LEU A 103 4.81 5.03 7.35
C LEU A 103 3.76 5.39 8.40
N VAL A 104 2.90 4.44 8.76
CA VAL A 104 1.86 4.66 9.77
C VAL A 104 2.48 4.79 11.16
N ALA A 105 3.40 3.89 11.51
CA ALA A 105 3.90 3.80 12.88
C ALA A 105 4.88 4.92 13.24
N GLU A 106 5.80 5.27 12.35
CA GLU A 106 6.85 6.26 12.64
C GLU A 106 6.46 7.68 12.23
N TYR A 107 5.62 7.81 11.21
CA TYR A 107 5.35 9.11 10.59
C TYR A 107 3.87 9.51 10.67
N GLY A 108 2.99 8.65 11.18
CA GLY A 108 1.56 8.92 11.25
C GLY A 108 0.91 9.14 9.87
N VAL A 109 1.55 8.64 8.81
CA VAL A 109 1.08 8.81 7.43
C VAL A 109 0.41 7.52 6.99
N SER A 110 -0.92 7.55 6.87
CA SER A 110 -1.63 6.51 6.13
C SER A 110 -1.52 6.80 4.64
N SER A 111 -0.87 5.91 3.89
CA SER A 111 -0.92 5.98 2.44
C SER A 111 -2.30 5.48 2.01
N ARG A 112 -3.18 6.37 1.56
CA ARG A 112 -4.46 5.96 0.95
C ARG A 112 -4.23 5.20 -0.36
N GLU A 113 -3.10 5.43 -1.00
CA GLU A 113 -2.70 4.80 -2.25
C GLU A 113 -1.40 4.03 -2.03
N TYR A 114 -1.43 2.72 -2.26
CA TYR A 114 -0.25 1.86 -2.14
C TYR A 114 0.87 2.26 -3.11
N GLY A 115 0.55 2.91 -4.23
CA GLY A 115 1.54 3.37 -5.22
C GLY A 115 2.52 4.42 -4.68
N ASP A 116 2.14 5.12 -3.62
CA ASP A 116 2.92 6.23 -3.06
C ASP A 116 3.90 5.80 -1.94
N ILE A 117 3.85 4.53 -1.52
CA ILE A 117 4.55 4.05 -0.31
C ILE A 117 6.05 4.25 -0.43
N PHE A 118 6.69 3.74 -1.50
CA PHE A 118 8.14 3.79 -1.63
C PHE A 118 8.66 5.22 -1.81
N ARG A 119 7.93 6.05 -2.57
CA ARG A 119 8.22 7.48 -2.70
C ARG A 119 8.22 8.18 -1.34
N ARG A 120 7.21 7.92 -0.49
CA ARG A 120 7.11 8.50 0.86
C ARG A 120 8.22 8.00 1.78
N LEU A 121 8.62 6.73 1.66
CA LEU A 121 9.76 6.19 2.42
C LEU A 121 11.08 6.88 2.01
N ALA A 122 11.28 7.14 0.72
CA ALA A 122 12.46 7.85 0.23
C ALA A 122 12.52 9.31 0.71
N GLU A 123 11.39 10.03 0.70
CA GLU A 123 11.31 11.40 1.28
C GLU A 123 11.77 11.46 2.74
N ARG A 124 11.57 10.37 3.48
CA ARG A 124 11.93 10.22 4.90
C ARG A 124 13.30 9.58 5.11
N LYS A 125 14.03 9.33 4.02
CA LYS A 125 15.36 8.70 4.00
C LYS A 125 15.36 7.29 4.63
N VAL A 126 14.21 6.60 4.59
CA VAL A 126 14.12 5.19 5.00
C VAL A 126 14.72 4.29 3.92
N ILE A 127 14.50 4.66 2.65
CA ILE A 127 15.10 4.01 1.48
C ILE A 127 15.71 5.06 0.55
N SER A 128 16.56 4.63 -0.38
CA SER A 128 17.14 5.48 -1.41
C SER A 128 16.10 5.90 -2.46
N GLN A 129 16.25 7.12 -2.99
CA GLN A 129 15.38 7.63 -4.05
C GLN A 129 15.44 6.75 -5.30
N SER A 130 16.64 6.25 -5.65
CA SER A 130 16.84 5.33 -6.76
C SER A 130 16.11 3.99 -6.60
N LEU A 131 15.98 3.49 -5.36
CA LEU A 131 15.24 2.26 -5.10
C LEU A 131 13.73 2.52 -5.20
N ALA A 132 13.26 3.64 -4.64
CA ALA A 132 11.86 4.03 -4.73
C ALA A 132 11.38 4.16 -6.18
N GLU A 133 12.19 4.73 -7.07
CA GLU A 133 11.88 4.84 -8.50
C GLU A 133 11.79 3.49 -9.21
N ARG A 134 12.62 2.50 -8.83
CA ARG A 134 12.56 1.15 -9.40
C ARG A 134 11.37 0.33 -8.89
N LEU A 135 10.95 0.60 -7.66
CA LEU A 135 9.76 -0.01 -7.05
C LEU A 135 8.47 0.75 -7.40
N ASP A 136 8.57 1.85 -8.16
CA ASP A 136 7.40 2.56 -8.64
C ASP A 136 6.55 1.64 -9.52
N GLY A 137 5.23 1.73 -9.37
CA GLY A 137 4.29 0.84 -10.04
C GLY A 137 4.22 -0.58 -9.49
N LEU A 138 4.98 -0.97 -8.47
CA LEU A 138 4.90 -2.32 -7.85
C LEU A 138 3.49 -2.63 -7.33
N ALA A 139 2.82 -1.64 -6.71
CA ALA A 139 1.43 -1.78 -6.27
C ALA A 139 0.46 -2.05 -7.44
N GLY A 140 0.68 -1.38 -8.58
CA GLY A 140 -0.09 -1.61 -9.79
C GLY A 140 0.15 -3.00 -10.37
N PHE A 141 1.41 -3.43 -10.42
CA PHE A 141 1.77 -4.77 -10.89
C PHE A 141 1.16 -5.87 -10.00
N ARG A 142 1.22 -5.72 -8.67
CA ARG A 142 0.55 -6.61 -7.71
C ARG A 142 -0.96 -6.67 -7.95
N ASN A 143 -1.60 -5.55 -8.28
CA ASN A 143 -3.03 -5.53 -8.60
C ASN A 143 -3.34 -6.29 -9.90
N ILE A 144 -2.52 -6.13 -10.93
CA ILE A 144 -2.66 -6.87 -12.20
C ILE A 144 -2.54 -8.38 -11.96
N LEU A 145 -1.57 -8.82 -11.16
CA LEU A 145 -1.38 -10.24 -10.83
C LEU A 145 -2.60 -10.87 -10.12
N VAL A 146 -3.40 -10.07 -9.40
CA VAL A 146 -4.52 -10.57 -8.59
C VAL A 146 -5.87 -10.39 -9.30
N HIS A 147 -6.09 -9.24 -9.92
CA HIS A 147 -7.40 -8.82 -10.43
C HIS A 147 -7.52 -8.96 -11.94
N ASP A 148 -6.43 -8.77 -12.70
CA ASP A 148 -6.43 -8.77 -14.16
C ASP A 148 -5.75 -10.02 -14.74
N TYR A 149 -5.89 -11.16 -14.05
CA TYR A 149 -5.19 -12.41 -14.38
C TYR A 149 -5.55 -12.98 -15.77
N LEU A 150 -6.70 -12.58 -16.35
CA LEU A 150 -7.10 -12.97 -17.71
C LEU A 150 -6.24 -12.29 -18.78
N ASP A 151 -5.73 -11.10 -18.49
CA ASP A 151 -4.93 -10.26 -19.38
C ASP A 151 -3.44 -10.23 -18.96
N LEU A 152 -3.02 -11.18 -18.12
CA LEU A 152 -1.66 -11.23 -17.60
C LEU A 152 -0.65 -11.58 -18.70
N ASP A 153 0.13 -10.57 -19.09
CA ASP A 153 1.23 -10.67 -20.04
C ASP A 153 2.42 -11.42 -19.41
N LYS A 154 2.76 -12.59 -19.96
CA LYS A 154 3.86 -13.44 -19.46
C LYS A 154 5.22 -12.82 -19.70
N GLU A 155 5.40 -12.06 -20.77
CA GLU A 155 6.64 -11.36 -21.07
C GLU A 155 6.92 -10.33 -19.98
N ARG A 156 5.89 -9.59 -19.54
CA ARG A 156 6.00 -8.66 -18.40
C ARG A 156 6.29 -9.38 -17.09
N VAL A 157 5.71 -10.56 -16.86
CA VAL A 157 6.01 -11.37 -15.66
C VAL A 157 7.47 -11.80 -15.64
N LEU A 158 8.01 -12.27 -16.76
CA LEU A 158 9.41 -12.69 -16.88
C LEU A 158 10.38 -11.50 -16.77
N GLU A 159 10.01 -10.34 -17.28
CA GLU A 159 10.79 -9.11 -17.08
C GLU A 159 10.86 -8.74 -15.60
N ASN A 160 9.72 -8.80 -14.89
CA ASN A 160 9.66 -8.54 -13.46
C ASN A 160 10.44 -9.58 -12.65
N LEU A 161 10.40 -10.86 -13.03
CA LEU A 161 11.19 -11.93 -12.40
C LEU A 161 12.70 -11.63 -12.41
N ARG A 162 13.23 -11.04 -13.49
CA ARG A 162 14.67 -10.75 -13.60
C ARG A 162 15.13 -9.63 -12.67
N ARG A 163 14.27 -8.65 -12.40
CA ARG A 163 14.60 -7.48 -11.55
C ARG A 163 14.25 -7.69 -10.08
N ALA A 164 13.13 -8.36 -9.81
CA ALA A 164 12.51 -8.39 -8.49
C ALA A 164 13.44 -8.92 -7.37
N PRO A 165 14.21 -10.02 -7.55
CA PRO A 165 15.10 -10.50 -6.50
C PRO A 165 16.11 -9.46 -6.04
N LYS A 166 16.66 -8.69 -6.96
CA LYS A 166 17.63 -7.62 -6.66
C LYS A 166 16.95 -6.48 -5.92
N ASP A 167 15.84 -5.96 -6.43
CA ASP A 167 15.15 -4.82 -5.83
C ASP A 167 14.58 -5.16 -4.44
N PHE A 168 14.04 -6.38 -4.27
CA PHE A 168 13.56 -6.88 -2.99
C PHE A 168 14.70 -7.03 -1.97
N SER A 169 15.85 -7.55 -2.40
CA SER A 169 17.03 -7.67 -1.54
C SER A 169 17.56 -6.30 -1.11
N GLU A 170 17.57 -5.33 -2.02
CA GLU A 170 18.04 -3.98 -1.74
C GLU A 170 17.13 -3.28 -0.74
N LEU A 171 15.80 -3.40 -0.89
CA LEU A 171 14.85 -2.90 0.10
C LEU A 171 15.04 -3.57 1.45
N ALA A 172 15.14 -4.90 1.48
CA ALA A 172 15.34 -5.64 2.73
C ALA A 172 16.58 -5.15 3.50
N ARG A 173 17.68 -4.90 2.77
CA ARG A 173 18.91 -4.33 3.34
C ARG A 173 18.68 -2.91 3.88
N GLU A 174 18.13 -2.00 3.07
CA GLU A 174 17.93 -0.61 3.48
C GLU A 174 16.99 -0.49 4.70
N ILE A 175 15.95 -1.33 4.78
CA ILE A 175 15.08 -1.40 5.97
C ILE A 175 15.85 -1.91 7.20
N ARG A 176 16.69 -2.94 7.07
CA ARG A 176 17.53 -3.43 8.19
C ARG A 176 18.50 -2.35 8.68
N ASP A 177 19.15 -1.64 7.76
CA ASP A 177 20.09 -0.56 8.08
C ASP A 177 19.39 0.60 8.80
N TRP A 178 18.19 0.97 8.33
CA TRP A 178 17.35 1.98 8.96
C TRP A 178 16.88 1.55 10.37
N LEU A 179 16.46 0.30 10.55
CA LEU A 179 16.08 -0.25 11.86
C LEU A 179 17.26 -0.29 12.85
N GLY A 180 18.48 -0.55 12.37
CA GLY A 180 19.69 -0.51 13.19
C GLY A 180 20.04 0.91 13.64
N THR A 181 19.92 1.87 12.73
CA THR A 181 20.20 3.29 13.01
C THR A 181 19.19 3.92 13.95
N SER A 182 17.90 3.58 13.79
CA SER A 182 16.80 4.12 14.62
C SER A 182 16.87 3.61 16.07
N ARG A 183 17.29 2.35 16.27
CA ARG A 183 17.51 1.77 17.60
C ARG A 183 18.72 2.34 18.34
N ALA A 184 19.70 2.90 17.63
CA ALA A 184 20.88 3.52 18.25
C ALA A 184 20.62 4.95 18.77
N GLN A 185 19.47 5.54 18.45
CA GLN A 185 19.11 6.92 18.80
C GLN A 185 18.10 7.02 19.95
N THR A 186 17.62 5.89 20.47
CA THR A 186 16.72 5.80 21.64
C THR A 186 17.51 5.31 22.85
#